data_AF-A0A317FN06-F1
#
_entry.id   AF-A0A317FN06-F1
#
_cell.length_a   1.000
_cell.length_b   1.000
_cell.length_c   1.000
_cell.angle_alpha   90.00
_cell.angle_beta   90.00
_cell.angle_gamma   90.00
#
_symmetry.space_group_name_H-M   'P 1'
#
loop_
_entity.id
_entity.type
_entity.pdbx_description
1 polymer ?
#
loop_
_entity_poly.entity_id
_entity_poly.type
_entity_poly.pdbx_seq_one_letter_code
_entity_poly.pdbx_strand_id
1 'polypeptide(L)'
;MSQDRSFIKSGRNTIIHKDRKLDLVIVNGEEHPRIKVTANGLEPFKEELPKNRRDAKERYLDMVYIASPDVFSEEKQLLFIQSLDGREYKVDYSKVGTKLFVRIHQDSYL
;
A
#
# COMPACT_ATOMS: atom_id res chain seq x y z
N MET A 1 -16.52 15.85 8.46
CA MET A 1 -16.15 14.60 9.14
C MET A 1 -15.06 13.93 8.31
N SER A 2 -13.80 14.29 8.51
CA SER A 2 -12.69 13.55 7.91
C SER A 2 -12.75 12.14 8.49
N GLN A 3 -13.17 11.15 7.70
CA GLN A 3 -12.95 9.77 8.10
C GLN A 3 -11.44 9.59 8.16
N ASP A 4 -10.91 9.34 9.35
CA ASP A 4 -9.49 9.05 9.53
C ASP A 4 -9.11 7.88 8.61
N ARG A 5 -8.35 8.20 7.55
CA ARG A 5 -7.78 7.19 6.67
C ARG A 5 -6.80 6.34 7.48
N SER A 6 -6.70 5.06 7.13
CA SER A 6 -5.73 4.11 7.70
C SER A 6 -4.28 4.39 7.26
N PHE A 7 -4.10 5.36 6.36
CA PHE A 7 -2.81 5.79 5.82
C PHE A 7 -2.70 7.32 5.71
N ILE A 8 -1.47 7.80 5.64
CA ILE A 8 -1.11 9.16 5.29
C ILE A 8 -0.51 9.14 3.90
N LYS A 9 -0.91 10.09 3.07
CA LYS A 9 -0.23 10.39 1.82
C LYS A 9 0.88 11.39 2.11
N SER A 10 2.12 11.03 1.79
CA SER A 10 3.26 11.94 1.86
C SER A 10 3.74 12.30 0.45
N GLY A 11 4.66 13.26 0.35
CA GLY A 11 5.26 13.65 -0.92
C GLY A 11 5.99 12.49 -1.62
N ARG A 12 6.32 12.67 -2.90
CA ARG A 12 7.17 11.74 -3.69
C ARG A 12 6.64 10.29 -3.80
N ASN A 13 5.35 10.11 -4.06
CA ASN A 13 4.73 8.79 -4.23
C ASN A 13 4.77 7.91 -2.96
N THR A 14 4.67 8.52 -1.79
CA THR A 14 4.80 7.82 -0.50
C THR A 14 3.45 7.60 0.18
N ILE A 15 3.20 6.37 0.63
CA ILE A 15 2.08 5.97 1.46
C ILE A 15 2.62 5.50 2.81
N ILE A 16 2.15 6.10 3.90
CA ILE A 16 2.56 5.75 5.27
C ILE A 16 1.38 5.11 5.98
N HIS A 17 1.52 3.85 6.38
CA HIS A 17 0.49 3.17 7.13
C HIS A 17 0.44 3.68 8.59
N LYS A 18 -0.75 4.02 9.10
CA LYS A 18 -0.92 4.59 10.45
C LYS A 18 -1.95 3.90 11.34
N ASP A 19 -2.63 2.86 10.89
CA ASP A 19 -3.69 2.19 11.65
C ASP A 19 -3.37 0.71 11.88
N ARG A 20 -3.16 0.31 13.14
CA ARG A 20 -2.84 -1.09 13.49
C ARG A 20 -4.04 -2.04 13.39
N LYS A 21 -5.25 -1.52 13.18
CA LYS A 21 -6.48 -2.34 13.16
C LYS A 21 -6.80 -2.92 11.79
N LEU A 22 -6.22 -2.37 10.73
CA LEU A 22 -6.53 -2.72 9.35
C LEU A 22 -5.23 -2.88 8.58
N ASP A 23 -5.11 -3.91 7.75
CA ASP A 23 -4.04 -3.99 6.76
C ASP A 23 -4.42 -3.11 5.54
N LEU A 24 -3.43 -2.53 4.86
CA LEU A 24 -3.68 -1.82 3.61
C LEU A 24 -3.58 -2.77 2.42
N VAL A 25 -4.44 -2.63 1.43
CA VAL A 25 -4.28 -3.28 0.12
C VAL A 25 -4.01 -2.23 -0.94
N ILE A 26 -2.78 -2.20 -1.44
CA ILE A 26 -2.33 -1.30 -2.49
C ILE A 26 -2.75 -1.84 -3.85
N VAL A 27 -3.55 -1.06 -4.57
CA VAL A 27 -4.01 -1.35 -5.93
C VAL A 27 -3.49 -0.26 -6.85
N ASN A 28 -2.49 -0.60 -7.67
CA ASN A 28 -1.86 0.32 -8.61
C ASN A 28 -2.33 0.01 -10.04
N GLY A 29 -3.60 0.22 -10.34
CA GLY A 29 -4.17 -0.23 -11.61
C GLY A 29 -4.55 -1.71 -11.61
N GLU A 30 -5.04 -2.19 -12.75
CA GLU A 30 -5.61 -3.55 -12.89
C GLU A 30 -4.55 -4.61 -13.17
N GLU A 31 -3.54 -4.28 -13.98
CA GLU A 31 -2.49 -5.20 -14.47
C GLU A 31 -1.34 -5.40 -13.48
N HIS A 32 -1.18 -4.51 -12.51
CA HIS A 32 -0.06 -4.53 -11.58
C HIS A 32 -0.32 -5.45 -10.37
N PRO A 33 0.71 -6.13 -9.85
CA PRO A 33 0.59 -6.94 -8.65
C PRO A 33 0.12 -6.12 -7.45
N ARG A 34 -0.86 -6.64 -6.72
CA ARG A 34 -1.39 -6.02 -5.51
C ARG A 34 -0.53 -6.38 -4.31
N ILE A 35 -0.38 -5.43 -3.41
CA ILE A 35 0.48 -5.57 -2.22
C ILE A 35 -0.37 -5.32 -0.98
N LYS A 36 -0.29 -6.24 -0.02
CA LYS A 36 -0.82 -6.06 1.31
C LYS A 36 0.27 -5.47 2.21
N VAL A 37 -0.04 -4.40 2.91
CA VAL A 37 0.84 -3.77 3.90
C VAL A 37 0.30 -4.16 5.26
N THR A 38 1.08 -4.91 6.02
CA THR A 38 0.72 -5.42 7.33
C THR A 38 1.51 -4.73 8.43
N ALA A 39 1.27 -5.13 9.68
CA ALA A 39 2.07 -4.69 10.81
C ALA A 39 3.56 -5.09 10.72
N ASN A 40 3.88 -6.12 9.92
CA ASN A 40 5.21 -6.74 9.86
C ASN A 40 5.94 -6.50 8.52
N GLY A 41 5.37 -5.69 7.63
CA GLY A 41 5.95 -5.41 6.32
C GLY A 41 4.97 -5.64 5.17
N LEU A 42 5.51 -6.05 4.02
CA LEU A 42 4.75 -6.20 2.76
C LEU A 42 4.59 -7.67 2.39
N GLU A 43 3.38 -8.03 1.98
CA GLU A 43 3.00 -9.36 1.49
C GLU A 43 2.32 -9.26 0.11
N PRO A 44 2.49 -10.25 -0.77
CA PRO A 44 1.68 -10.32 -1.99
C PRO A 44 0.20 -10.48 -1.66
N PHE A 45 -0.68 -9.68 -2.27
CA PHE A 45 -2.13 -9.85 -2.14
C PHE A 45 -2.66 -10.61 -3.36
N LYS A 46 -3.04 -11.87 -3.16
CA LYS A 46 -3.53 -12.77 -4.23
C LYS A 46 -5.03 -13.04 -4.17
N GLU A 47 -5.69 -12.56 -3.14
CA GLU A 47 -7.13 -12.77 -2.93
C GLU A 47 -7.95 -11.88 -3.87
N GLU A 48 -9.23 -12.24 -4.04
CA GLU A 48 -10.18 -11.38 -4.73
C GLU A 48 -10.38 -10.07 -3.96
N LEU A 49 -10.48 -8.97 -4.71
CA LEU A 49 -10.75 -7.67 -4.11
C LEU A 49 -12.11 -7.67 -3.41
N PRO A 50 -12.23 -7.05 -2.24
CA PRO A 50 -13.51 -6.84 -1.61
C PRO A 50 -14.48 -6.09 -2.55
N LYS A 51 -15.74 -6.50 -2.56
CA LYS A 51 -16.76 -5.94 -3.47
C LYS A 51 -17.10 -4.49 -3.15
N ASN A 52 -16.91 -4.11 -1.89
CA ASN A 52 -17.15 -2.76 -1.40
C ASN A 52 -16.38 -2.53 -0.09
N ARG A 53 -16.45 -1.29 0.42
CA ARG A 53 -15.75 -0.90 1.63
C ARG A 53 -16.18 -1.65 2.89
N ARG A 54 -17.44 -2.09 2.98
CA ARG A 54 -17.93 -2.86 4.13
C ARG A 54 -17.30 -4.24 4.15
N ASP A 55 -17.31 -4.93 3.00
CA ASP A 55 -16.63 -6.22 2.82
C ASP A 55 -15.13 -6.12 3.13
N ALA A 56 -14.47 -5.05 2.69
CA ALA A 56 -13.07 -4.81 3.04
C ALA A 56 -12.86 -4.73 4.56
N LYS A 57 -13.69 -3.95 5.27
CA LYS A 57 -13.60 -3.82 6.74
C LYS A 57 -13.93 -5.10 7.48
N GLU A 58 -14.87 -5.90 7.00
CA GLU A 58 -15.17 -7.23 7.58
C GLU A 58 -13.97 -8.18 7.47
N ARG A 59 -13.09 -7.95 6.48
CA ARG A 59 -11.81 -8.64 6.31
C ARG A 59 -10.62 -7.94 6.98
N TYR A 60 -10.86 -6.87 7.74
CA TYR A 60 -9.82 -6.02 8.34
C TYR A 60 -8.86 -5.38 7.30
N LEU A 61 -9.40 -5.03 6.13
CA LEU A 61 -8.65 -4.39 5.04
C LEU A 61 -9.11 -2.95 4.82
N ASP A 62 -8.19 -2.08 4.42
CA ASP A 62 -8.49 -0.80 3.79
C ASP A 62 -7.86 -0.72 2.40
N MET A 63 -8.69 -0.37 1.42
CA MET A 63 -8.30 -0.38 0.01
C MET A 63 -7.65 0.96 -0.36
N VAL A 64 -6.44 0.91 -0.92
CA VAL A 64 -5.70 2.09 -1.37
C VAL A 64 -5.50 2.02 -2.89
N TYR A 65 -6.41 2.66 -3.62
CA TYR A 65 -6.35 2.77 -5.07
C TYR A 65 -5.40 3.92 -5.46
N ILE A 66 -4.22 3.61 -5.98
CA ILE A 66 -3.15 4.58 -6.23
C ILE A 66 -3.55 5.62 -7.27
N ALA A 67 -4.23 5.18 -8.33
CA ALA A 67 -4.69 6.03 -9.41
C ALA A 67 -5.97 6.81 -9.10
N SER A 68 -6.56 6.66 -7.91
CA SER A 68 -7.75 7.43 -7.57
C SER A 68 -7.40 8.92 -7.35
N PRO A 69 -8.32 9.84 -7.67
CA PRO A 69 -8.08 11.29 -7.52
C PRO A 69 -7.73 11.73 -6.09
N ASP A 70 -8.17 10.96 -5.11
CA ASP A 70 -7.97 11.22 -3.69
C ASP A 70 -6.69 10.58 -3.13
N VAL A 71 -5.99 9.81 -3.98
CA VAL A 71 -4.63 9.34 -3.78
C VAL A 71 -3.74 10.08 -4.78
N PHE A 72 -3.16 9.47 -5.83
CA PHE A 72 -2.18 10.15 -6.70
C PHE A 72 -2.73 10.55 -8.09
N SER A 73 -3.99 10.23 -8.40
CA SER A 73 -4.63 10.51 -9.69
C SER A 73 -4.04 9.82 -10.92
N GLU A 74 -3.01 8.99 -10.74
CA GLU A 74 -2.38 8.20 -11.80
C GLU A 74 -1.71 6.96 -11.19
N GLU A 75 -1.54 5.91 -12.01
CA GLU A 75 -0.69 4.78 -11.65
C GLU A 75 0.75 5.22 -11.49
N LYS A 76 1.48 4.55 -10.61
CA LYS A 76 2.88 4.89 -10.32
C LYS A 76 3.78 3.75 -10.71
N GLN A 77 4.80 4.06 -11.50
CA GLN A 77 5.90 3.13 -11.71
C GLN A 77 6.68 2.89 -10.40
N LEU A 78 6.83 3.93 -9.57
CA LEU A 78 7.58 3.87 -8.33
C LEU A 78 6.75 4.38 -7.15
N LEU A 79 6.59 3.53 -6.13
CA LEU A 79 5.95 3.83 -4.85
C LEU A 79 6.91 3.61 -3.70
N PHE A 80 6.75 4.42 -2.66
CA PHE A 80 7.35 4.20 -1.35
C PHE A 80 6.24 3.89 -0.36
N ILE A 81 6.41 2.81 0.40
CA ILE A 81 5.41 2.34 1.36
C ILE A 81 6.11 2.18 2.70
N GLN A 82 5.73 3.00 3.67
CA GLN A 82 6.15 2.81 5.05
C GLN A 82 5.13 1.95 5.78
N SER A 83 5.59 0.80 6.29
CA SER A 83 4.77 -0.12 7.08
C SER A 83 4.84 0.24 8.56
N LEU A 84 4.00 -0.42 9.38
CA LEU A 84 3.97 -0.17 10.83
C LEU A 84 5.20 -0.73 11.56
N ASP A 85 6.01 -1.56 10.90
CA ASP A 85 7.33 -2.03 11.38
C ASP A 85 8.40 -0.93 11.37
N GLY A 86 8.06 0.27 10.87
CA GLY A 86 8.96 1.41 10.76
C GLY A 86 9.84 1.40 9.50
N ARG A 87 9.83 0.32 8.72
CA ARG A 87 10.59 0.22 7.47
C ARG A 87 9.85 0.90 6.33
N GLU A 88 10.63 1.53 5.46
CA GLU A 88 10.14 2.02 4.19
C GLU A 88 10.58 1.09 3.06
N TYR A 89 9.61 0.65 2.27
CA TYR A 89 9.80 -0.24 1.15
C TYR A 89 9.70 0.55 -0.15
N LYS A 90 10.68 0.36 -1.02
CA LYS A 90 10.64 0.79 -2.42
C LYS A 90 9.94 -0.29 -3.24
N VAL A 91 8.86 0.07 -3.92
CA VAL A 91 8.12 -0.77 -4.85
C VAL A 91 8.25 -0.21 -6.27
N ASP A 92 8.94 -0.93 -7.14
CA ASP A 92 9.21 -0.52 -8.53
C ASP A 92 8.46 -1.45 -9.50
N TYR A 93 7.29 -1.00 -9.95
CA TYR A 93 6.41 -1.75 -10.86
C TYR A 93 7.01 -2.01 -12.24
N SER A 94 8.12 -1.36 -12.62
CA SER A 94 8.88 -1.73 -13.82
C SER A 94 9.74 -2.99 -13.65
N LYS A 95 9.85 -3.50 -12.41
CA LYS A 95 10.71 -4.63 -12.04
C LYS A 95 9.93 -5.85 -11.55
N VAL A 96 8.63 -5.91 -11.80
CA VAL A 96 7.76 -7.06 -11.48
C VAL A 96 8.39 -8.37 -11.96
N GLY A 97 8.31 -9.41 -11.12
CA GLY A 97 8.92 -10.72 -11.38
C GLY A 97 10.40 -10.83 -11.02
N THR A 98 11.05 -9.73 -10.59
CA THR A 98 12.45 -9.74 -10.18
C THR A 98 12.61 -9.46 -8.68
N LYS A 99 13.81 -9.75 -8.14
CA LYS A 99 14.18 -9.37 -6.76
C LYS A 99 14.24 -7.86 -6.52
N LEU A 100 14.18 -7.04 -7.58
CA LEU A 100 14.20 -5.58 -7.48
C LEU A 100 12.78 -4.99 -7.39
N PHE A 101 11.73 -5.81 -7.52
CA PHE A 101 10.35 -5.33 -7.43
C PHE A 101 10.04 -4.69 -6.08
N VAL A 102 10.41 -5.35 -4.98
CA VAL A 102 10.25 -4.84 -3.62
C VAL A 102 11.59 -4.91 -2.90
N ARG A 103 12.03 -3.78 -2.35
CA ARG A 103 13.28 -3.65 -1.59
C ARG A 103 13.04 -2.79 -0.37
N ILE A 104 13.74 -3.06 0.72
CA ILE A 104 13.83 -2.12 1.84
C ILE A 104 14.63 -0.90 1.34
N HIS A 105 14.04 0.30 1.41
CA HIS A 105 14.67 1.56 1.04
C HIS A 105 15.39 2.18 2.23
N GLN A 106 14.72 2.19 3.38
CA GLN A 106 15.25 2.69 4.65
C GLN A 106 14.80 1.72 5.75
N ASP A 107 15.76 1.33 6.60
CA ASP A 107 15.46 0.67 7.87
C ASP A 107 15.22 1.76 8.92
N SER A 108 14.37 1.48 9.92
CA SER A 108 14.05 2.45 10.96
C SER A 108 15.34 2.99 11.62
N TYR A 109 15.48 4.32 11.69
CA TYR A 109 16.61 5.00 12.38
C TYR A 109 16.42 5.10 13.91
N LEU A 110 15.35 4.51 14.45
CA LEU A 110 15.04 4.51 15.89
C LEU A 110 15.59 3.28 16.59
#